data_AF-A0A849MYM0-F1
#
_entry.id   AF-A0A849MYM0-F1
#
_cell.length_a   1.000
_cell.length_b   1.000
_cell.length_c   1.000
_cell.angle_alpha   90.00
_cell.angle_beta   90.00
_cell.angle_gamma   90.00
#
_symmetry.space_group_name_H-M   'P 1'
#
loop_
_entity.id
_entity.type
_entity.pdbx_description
1 polymer ?
#
loop_
_entity_poly.entity_id
_entity_poly.type
_entity_poly.pdbx_seq_one_letter_code
_entity_poly.pdbx_strand_id
1 'polypeptide(L)' 'MRAGHWRGMSRIAIAVPLGLLGFVLYVGLAVTLADQLAGTHWVLQALYFVIAGTVWALPARWLMFWAAGQR' A
#
# COMPACT_ATOMS: atom_id res chain seq x y z
N MET A 1 24.34 -23.11 10.44
CA MET A 1 23.07 -22.57 10.98
C MET A 1 22.94 -21.07 10.68
N ARG A 2 22.00 -20.71 9.80
CA ARG A 2 21.00 -19.62 9.96
C ARG A 2 21.41 -18.16 10.27
N ALA A 3 22.42 -17.57 9.63
CA ALA A 3 22.68 -16.11 9.75
C ALA A 3 21.72 -15.21 8.90
N GLY A 4 21.16 -15.71 7.79
CA GLY A 4 20.29 -14.93 6.90
C GLY A 4 18.85 -14.71 7.41
N HIS A 5 18.33 -15.65 8.20
CA HIS A 5 16.97 -15.61 8.75
C HIS A 5 16.71 -14.40 9.64
N TRP A 6 17.67 -14.03 10.49
CA TRP A 6 17.52 -12.94 11.47
C TRP A 6 17.37 -11.57 10.82
N ARG A 7 18.09 -11.32 9.72
CA ARG A 7 17.97 -10.06 8.96
C ARG A 7 16.62 -9.96 8.24
N GLY A 8 16.12 -11.07 7.70
CA GLY A 8 14.79 -11.14 7.09
C GLY A 8 13.67 -10.88 8.10
N MET A 9 13.69 -11.55 9.26
CA MET A 9 12.72 -11.30 10.34
C MET A 9 12.71 -9.84 10.79
N SER A 10 13.90 -9.24 10.98
CA SER A 10 14.02 -7.84 11.41
C SER A 10 13.41 -6.87 10.39
N ARG A 11 13.61 -7.11 9.09
CA ARG A 11 13.01 -6.26 8.03
C ARG A 11 11.51 -6.46 7.92
N ILE A 12 11.01 -7.70 8.04
CA ILE A 12 9.58 -8.01 8.04
C ILE A 12 8.89 -7.32 9.24
N ALA A 13 9.50 -7.35 10.42
CA ALA A 13 8.97 -6.70 11.61
C ALA A 13 8.81 -5.18 11.47
N ILE A 14 9.60 -4.54 10.59
CA ILE A 14 9.48 -3.11 10.25
C ILE A 14 8.52 -2.91 9.06
N ALA A 15 8.59 -3.78 8.05
CA ALA A 15 7.80 -3.68 6.84
C ALA A 15 6.30 -3.80 7.13
N VAL A 16 5.89 -4.72 8.00
CA VAL A 16 4.46 -4.93 8.33
C VAL A 16 3.83 -3.67 8.92
N PRO A 17 4.33 -3.08 10.03
CA PRO A 17 3.73 -1.88 10.60
C PRO A 17 3.84 -0.68 9.66
N LEU A 18 4.94 -0.55 8.89
CA LEU A 18 5.09 0.52 7.91
C LEU A 18 4.06 0.38 6.78
N GLY A 19 3.82 -0.84 6.31
CA GLY A 19 2.84 -1.15 5.27
C GLY A 19 1.41 -0.91 5.74
N LEU A 20 1.08 -1.32 6.97
CA LEU A 20 -0.22 -1.05 7.58
C LEU A 20 -0.45 0.44 7.77
N LEU A 21 0.52 1.16 8.35
CA LEU A 21 0.42 2.59 8.56
C LEU A 21 0.25 3.33 7.23
N GLY A 22 1.08 3.00 6.24
CA GLY A 22 0.99 3.56 4.90
C GLY A 22 -0.36 3.26 4.25
N PHE A 23 -0.87 2.04 4.39
CA PHE A 23 -2.16 1.64 3.81
C PHE A 23 -3.32 2.40 4.45
N VAL A 24 -3.33 2.55 5.78
CA VAL A 24 -4.35 3.33 6.48
C VAL A 24 -4.35 4.79 6.02
N LEU A 25 -3.16 5.41 5.93
CA LEU A 25 -3.03 6.77 5.43
C LEU A 25 -3.50 6.88 3.98
N TYR A 26 -3.15 5.90 3.14
CA TYR A 26 -3.56 5.85 1.75
C TYR A 26 -5.07 5.73 1.59
N VAL A 27 -5.70 4.81 2.31
CA VAL A 27 -7.15 4.62 2.29
C VAL A 27 -7.85 5.87 2.81
N GLY A 28 -7.35 6.47 3.89
CA GLY A 28 -7.88 7.74 4.41
C GLY A 28 -7.90 8.83 3.32
N LEU A 29 -6.75 9.05 2.67
CA LEU A 29 -6.66 9.99 1.55
C LEU A 29 -7.61 9.63 0.40
N ALA A 30 -7.67 8.35 0.03
CA ALA A 30 -8.48 7.88 -1.07
C ALA A 30 -9.99 8.07 -0.80
N VAL A 31 -10.44 7.84 0.42
CA VAL A 31 -11.84 8.06 0.82
C VAL A 31 -12.13 9.56 0.88
N THR A 32 -11.27 10.36 1.50
CA THR A 32 -11.46 11.83 1.54
C THR A 32 -11.55 12.43 0.14
N LEU A 33 -10.74 11.97 -0.82
CA LEU A 33 -10.85 12.38 -2.21
C LEU A 33 -12.13 11.85 -2.88
N ALA A 34 -12.57 10.63 -2.56
CA ALA A 34 -13.82 10.08 -3.07
C ALA A 34 -15.04 10.91 -2.65
N ASP A 35 -15.06 11.42 -1.41
CA ASP A 35 -16.12 12.29 -0.91
C ASP A 35 -16.26 13.55 -1.79
N GLN A 36 -15.14 14.08 -2.28
CA GLN A 36 -15.14 15.23 -3.20
C GLN A 36 -15.67 14.87 -4.60
N LEU A 37 -15.57 13.60 -5.01
CA LEU A 37 -16.05 13.10 -6.29
C LEU A 37 -17.53 12.66 -6.26
N ALA A 38 -18.16 12.57 -5.09
CA ALA A 38 -19.52 12.01 -4.94
C ALA A 38 -20.59 12.73 -5.78
N GLY A 39 -20.41 14.02 -6.08
CA GLY A 39 -21.31 14.81 -6.94
C GLY A 39 -20.95 14.81 -8.44
N THR A 40 -19.92 14.07 -8.85
CA THR A 40 -19.43 14.07 -10.25
C THR A 40 -20.02 12.93 -11.08
N HIS A 41 -19.82 12.98 -12.40
CA HIS A 41 -20.28 11.94 -13.32
C HIS A 41 -19.74 10.55 -12.91
N TRP A 42 -20.61 9.54 -12.90
CA TRP A 42 -20.31 8.18 -12.42
C TRP A 42 -19.06 7.55 -13.06
N VAL A 43 -18.77 7.87 -14.33
CA VAL A 43 -17.57 7.40 -15.04
C VAL A 43 -16.29 7.88 -14.35
N LEU A 44 -16.23 9.14 -13.90
CA LEU A 44 -15.08 9.65 -13.17
C LEU A 44 -14.90 8.91 -11.84
N GLN A 45 -16.00 8.64 -11.14
CA GLN A 45 -15.96 7.86 -9.90
C GLN A 45 -15.43 6.45 -10.16
N ALA A 46 -15.94 5.77 -11.19
CA ALA A 46 -15.49 4.42 -11.56
C ALA A 46 -13.99 4.39 -11.90
N LEU A 47 -13.53 5.33 -12.73
CA LEU A 47 -12.11 5.45 -13.07
C LEU A 47 -11.26 5.72 -11.83
N TYR A 48 -11.73 6.64 -10.97
CA TYR A 48 -11.06 6.96 -9.72
C TYR A 48 -10.92 5.73 -8.81
N PHE A 49 -11.99 4.97 -8.59
CA PHE A 49 -11.93 3.78 -7.73
C PHE A 49 -11.06 2.66 -8.32
N VAL A 50 -11.05 2.47 -9.63
CA VAL A 50 -10.15 1.49 -10.28
C VAL A 50 -8.68 1.89 -10.10
N ILE A 51 -8.36 3.17 -10.33
CA ILE A 51 -7.00 3.69 -10.19
C ILE A 51 -6.58 3.63 -8.72
N ALA A 52 -7.40 4.13 -7.79
CA ALA A 52 -7.12 4.11 -6.37
C ALA A 52 -6.99 2.67 -5.82
N GLY A 53 -7.86 1.75 -6.24
CA GLY A 53 -7.74 0.34 -5.84
C GLY A 53 -6.42 -0.31 -6.30
N THR A 54 -5.86 0.15 -7.43
CA THR A 54 -4.68 -0.48 -8.04
C THR A 54 -3.36 0.21 -7.67
N VAL A 55 -3.36 1.54 -7.47
CA VAL A 55 -2.14 2.33 -7.19
C VAL A 55 -1.40 1.81 -5.97
N TRP A 56 -2.11 1.35 -4.93
CA TRP A 56 -1.48 0.80 -3.73
C TRP A 56 -0.69 -0.50 -3.96
N ALA A 57 -0.95 -1.24 -5.04
CA ALA A 57 -0.21 -2.45 -5.35
C ALA A 57 1.28 -2.17 -5.58
N LEU A 58 1.65 -0.97 -6.07
CA LEU A 58 3.04 -0.58 -6.32
C LEU A 58 3.87 -0.47 -5.03
N PRO A 59 3.51 0.39 -4.05
CA PRO A 59 4.26 0.48 -2.80
C PRO A 59 4.18 -0.82 -1.99
N ALA A 60 3.05 -1.52 -2.01
CA ALA A 60 2.92 -2.82 -1.34
C ALA A 60 3.90 -3.85 -1.92
N ARG A 61 3.99 -3.96 -3.25
CA ARG A 61 4.95 -4.85 -3.93
C ARG A 61 6.40 -4.49 -3.61
N TRP A 62 6.74 -3.20 -3.64
CA TRP A 62 8.09 -2.74 -3.28
C TRP A 62 8.45 -3.11 -1.84
N LEU A 63 7.52 -2.89 -0.90
CA LEU A 63 7.70 -3.19 0.51
C LEU A 63 7.86 -4.70 0.76
N MET A 64 7.12 -5.55 0.04
CA MET A 64 7.24 -7.00 0.10
C MET A 64 8.62 -7.49 -0.36
N PHE A 65 9.12 -7.00 -1.50
CA PHE A 65 10.46 -7.38 -1.97
C PHE A 65 11.57 -6.87 -1.04
N TRP A 66 11.43 -5.64 -0.56
CA TRP A 66 12.35 -5.09 0.42
C TRP A 66 12.38 -5.92 1.73
N ALA A 67 11.20 -6.31 2.22
CA ALA A 67 11.06 -7.16 3.40
C ALA A 67 11.69 -8.55 3.20
N ALA A 68 11.50 -9.13 2.01
CA ALA A 68 12.11 -10.40 1.62
C ALA A 68 13.64 -10.29 1.41
N GLY A 69 14.18 -9.06 1.31
CA GLY A 69 15.59 -8.81 1.05
C GLY A 69 16.02 -9.07 -0.39
N GLN A 70 15.05 -9.22 -1.31
CA GLN A 70 15.31 -9.21 -2.75
C GLN A 70 15.47 -7.76 -3.21
N ARG A 71 16.62 -7.45 -3.79
CA ARG A 71 16.87 -6.18 -4.50
C ARG A 71 16.36 -6.29 -5.93
#